data_AF-A0A6B2Z455-F1
#
_entry.id   AF-A0A6B2Z455-F1
#
_cell.length_a   1.000
_cell.length_b   1.000
_cell.length_c   1.000
_cell.angle_alpha   90.00
_cell.angle_beta   90.00
_cell.angle_gamma   90.00
#
_symmetry.space_group_name_H-M   'P 1'
#
loop_
_entity.id
_entity.type
_entity.pdbx_description
1 polymer ?
#
loop_
_entity_poly.entity_id
_entity_poly.type
_entity_poly.pdbx_seq_one_letter_code
_entity_poly.pdbx_strand_id
1 'polypeptide(L)'
;RARLAARAAPEEAAGHADRAVRASLLTDSPLVQATAELDRAHTLAALGRWPEAGASARSAGAHFTGKGHLPGVRRVSGFLAHPPRAMATTRERS
;
A
#
# COMPACT_ATOMS: atom_id res chain seq x y z
N ARG A 1 -11.06 -1.12 4.05
CA ARG A 1 -11.64 -2.00 2.99
C ARG A 1 -10.60 -2.97 2.42
N ALA A 2 -9.41 -2.53 1.99
CA ALA A 2 -8.37 -3.41 1.41
C ALA A 2 -7.97 -4.63 2.28
N ARG A 3 -7.83 -4.45 3.61
CA ARG A 3 -7.47 -5.55 4.53
C ARG A 3 -8.51 -6.69 4.61
N LEU A 4 -9.78 -6.40 4.34
CA LEU A 4 -10.85 -7.41 4.38
C LEU A 4 -10.89 -8.22 3.08
N ALA A 5 -10.69 -7.57 1.92
CA ALA A 5 -10.63 -8.24 0.63
C ALA A 5 -9.40 -9.17 0.50
N ALA A 6 -8.23 -8.74 0.98
CA ALA A 6 -6.99 -9.52 0.91
C ALA A 6 -7.06 -10.86 1.69
N ARG A 7 -7.95 -10.97 2.69
CA ARG A 7 -8.14 -12.22 3.45
C ARG A 7 -8.98 -13.26 2.70
N ALA A 8 -9.83 -12.83 1.76
CA ALA A 8 -10.74 -13.69 1.02
C ALA A 8 -10.22 -14.02 -0.39
N ALA A 9 -9.56 -13.06 -1.05
CA ALA A 9 -8.99 -13.21 -2.39
C ALA A 9 -7.70 -12.36 -2.53
N PRO A 10 -6.54 -12.88 -2.09
CA PRO A 10 -5.31 -12.09 -1.97
C PRO A 10 -4.78 -11.56 -3.31
N GLU A 11 -4.81 -12.36 -4.37
CA GLU A 11 -4.33 -12.01 -5.71
C GLU A 11 -5.24 -10.99 -6.40
N GLU A 12 -6.56 -11.13 -6.24
CA GLU A 12 -7.53 -10.17 -6.77
C GLU A 12 -7.37 -8.80 -6.11
N ALA A 13 -7.13 -8.77 -4.79
CA ALA A 13 -6.87 -7.54 -4.06
C ALA A 13 -5.62 -6.81 -4.60
N ALA A 14 -4.54 -7.54 -4.88
CA ALA A 14 -3.35 -6.97 -5.51
C ALA A 14 -3.66 -6.42 -6.91
N GLY A 15 -4.38 -7.18 -7.74
CA GLY A 15 -4.79 -6.76 -9.08
C GLY A 15 -5.65 -5.49 -9.07
N HIS A 16 -6.57 -5.35 -8.11
CA HIS A 16 -7.37 -4.15 -7.92
C HIS A 16 -6.53 -2.94 -7.49
N ALA A 17 -5.58 -3.13 -6.57
CA ALA A 17 -4.69 -2.07 -6.12
C ALA A 17 -3.79 -1.56 -7.26
N ASP A 18 -3.22 -2.47 -8.06
CA ASP A 18 -2.43 -2.11 -9.24
C ASP A 18 -3.28 -1.35 -10.29
N ARG A 19 -4.53 -1.77 -10.48
CA ARG A 19 -5.46 -1.07 -11.37
C ARG A 19 -5.78 0.33 -10.87
N ALA A 20 -5.98 0.50 -9.57
CA ALA A 20 -6.24 1.81 -8.97
C ALA A 20 -5.06 2.76 -9.14
N VAL A 21 -3.83 2.27 -8.99
CA VAL A 21 -2.62 3.05 -9.29
C VAL A 21 -2.55 3.42 -10.77
N ARG A 22 -2.80 2.49 -11.70
CA ARG A 22 -2.82 2.82 -13.14
C ARG A 22 -3.89 3.86 -13.47
N ALA A 23 -5.07 3.77 -12.86
CA ALA A 23 -6.16 4.71 -13.09
C ALA A 23 -5.84 6.10 -12.51
N SER A 24 -5.15 6.19 -11.37
CA SER A 24 -4.78 7.49 -10.77
C SER A 24 -3.80 8.29 -11.64
N LEU A 25 -2.97 7.62 -12.44
CA LEU A 25 -2.08 8.25 -13.42
C LEU A 25 -2.83 8.96 -14.54
N LEU A 26 -4.10 8.60 -14.79
CA LEU A 26 -4.96 9.33 -15.73
C LEU A 26 -5.55 10.62 -15.14
N THR A 27 -5.22 10.92 -13.88
CA THR A 27 -5.62 12.15 -13.20
C THR A 27 -4.41 13.03 -12.97
N ASP A 28 -4.55 14.35 -13.14
CA ASP A 28 -3.52 15.34 -12.82
C ASP A 28 -3.43 15.64 -11.31
N SER A 29 -4.04 14.79 -10.46
CA SER A 29 -4.10 15.01 -9.02
C SER A 29 -3.04 14.18 -8.28
N PRO A 30 -1.99 14.81 -7.73
CA PRO A 30 -0.99 14.09 -6.93
C PRO A 30 -1.60 13.47 -5.65
N LEU A 31 -2.75 13.97 -5.16
CA LEU A 31 -3.43 13.39 -3.99
C LEU A 31 -4.13 12.06 -4.33
N VAL A 32 -4.68 11.94 -5.54
CA VAL A 32 -5.30 10.70 -6.01
C VAL A 32 -4.22 9.65 -6.24
N GLN A 33 -3.10 10.03 -6.86
CA GLN A 33 -1.92 9.19 -7.02
C GLN A 33 -1.36 8.72 -5.66
N ALA A 34 -1.16 9.65 -4.72
CA ALA A 34 -0.68 9.33 -3.38
C ALA A 34 -1.58 8.36 -2.62
N THR A 35 -2.90 8.53 -2.72
CA THR A 35 -3.86 7.66 -2.04
C THR A 35 -3.86 6.26 -2.62
N ALA A 36 -3.84 6.14 -3.95
CA ALA A 36 -3.77 4.84 -4.63
C ALA A 36 -2.49 4.07 -4.28
N GLU A 37 -1.34 4.76 -4.24
CA GLU A 37 -0.07 4.17 -3.83
C GLU A 37 -0.07 3.73 -2.35
N LEU A 38 -0.66 4.51 -1.45
CA LEU A 38 -0.75 4.12 -0.04
C LEU A 38 -1.70 2.92 0.16
N ASP A 39 -2.80 2.84 -0.59
CA ASP A 39 -3.70 1.69 -0.57
C ASP A 39 -3.03 0.42 -1.14
N ARG A 40 -2.23 0.57 -2.19
CA ARG A 40 -1.39 -0.49 -2.74
C ARG A 40 -0.34 -0.96 -1.73
N ALA A 41 0.32 -0.04 -1.03
CA ALA A 41 1.25 -0.37 0.04
C ALA A 41 0.56 -1.22 1.13
N HIS A 42 -0.62 -0.82 1.59
CA HIS A 42 -1.39 -1.60 2.57
C HIS A 42 -1.83 -2.98 2.06
N THR A 43 -2.13 -3.09 0.76
CA THR A 43 -2.51 -4.37 0.14
C THR A 43 -1.32 -5.30 0.07
N LEU A 44 -0.18 -4.85 -0.45
CA LEU A 44 1.06 -5.64 -0.54
C LEU A 44 1.56 -6.06 0.85
N ALA A 45 1.46 -5.16 1.82
CA ALA A 45 1.70 -5.43 3.23
C ALA A 45 0.86 -6.59 3.77
N ALA A 46 -0.45 -6.59 3.50
CA ALA A 46 -1.35 -7.65 3.93
C ALA A 46 -1.01 -9.01 3.29
N LEU A 47 -0.35 -8.99 2.12
CA LEU A 47 0.13 -10.17 1.40
C LEU A 47 1.57 -10.59 1.79
N GLY A 48 2.20 -9.89 2.75
CA GLY A 48 3.58 -10.17 3.18
C GLY A 48 4.66 -9.66 2.21
N ARG A 49 4.30 -8.91 1.17
CA ARG A 49 5.20 -8.37 0.14
C ARG A 49 5.82 -7.03 0.58
N TRP A 50 6.59 -7.07 1.67
CA TRP A 50 7.11 -5.89 2.35
C TRP A 50 8.02 -4.98 1.51
N PRO A 51 8.96 -5.50 0.68
CA PRO A 51 9.79 -4.65 -0.16
C PRO A 51 8.95 -3.78 -1.12
N GLU A 52 7.97 -4.39 -1.80
CA GLU A 52 7.08 -3.69 -2.72
C GLU A 52 6.12 -2.75 -1.99
N ALA A 53 5.62 -3.17 -0.83
CA ALA A 53 4.79 -2.33 0.03
C ALA A 53 5.53 -1.05 0.46
N GLY A 54 6.79 -1.19 0.87
CA GLY A 54 7.64 -0.06 1.25
C GLY A 54 7.93 0.88 0.08
N ALA A 55 8.17 0.34 -1.12
CA ALA A 55 8.37 1.14 -2.33
C ALA A 55 7.12 1.98 -2.67
N SER A 56 5.95 1.35 -2.63
CA SER A 56 4.67 2.01 -2.88
C SER A 56 4.36 3.08 -1.82
N ALA A 57 4.65 2.82 -0.54
CA ALA A 57 4.51 3.82 0.52
C ALA A 57 5.45 5.02 0.35
N ARG A 58 6.71 4.81 -0.08
CA ARG A 58 7.63 5.91 -0.38
C ARG A 58 7.15 6.75 -1.57
N SER A 59 6.61 6.12 -2.60
CA SER A 59 5.97 6.82 -3.74
C SER A 59 4.82 7.73 -3.26
N ALA A 60 3.91 7.18 -2.44
CA ALA A 60 2.84 7.97 -1.82
C ALA A 60 3.39 9.16 -1.00
N GLY A 61 4.47 8.94 -0.25
CA GLY A 61 5.15 9.98 0.54
C GLY A 61 5.69 11.12 -0.33
N ALA A 62 6.28 10.81 -1.48
CA ALA A 62 6.78 11.82 -2.42
C ALA A 62 5.64 12.71 -2.94
N HIS A 63 4.52 12.12 -3.35
CA HIS A 63 3.35 12.87 -3.82
C HIS A 63 2.72 13.73 -2.72
N PHE A 64 2.54 13.20 -1.50
CA PHE A 64 2.00 13.99 -0.39
C PHE A 64 2.93 15.14 0.01
N THR A 65 4.24 14.90 0.03
CA THR A 65 5.25 15.94 0.32
C THR A 65 5.23 17.03 -0.75
N GLY A 66 5.23 16.65 -2.03
CA GLY A 66 5.18 17.59 -3.14
C GLY A 66 3.93 18.49 -3.12
N LYS A 67 2.80 17.99 -2.61
CA LYS A 67 1.57 18.76 -2.44
C LYS A 67 1.49 19.55 -1.11
N GLY A 68 2.40 19.32 -0.17
CA GLY A 68 2.34 19.90 1.20
C GLY A 68 1.29 19.24 2.10
N HIS A 69 0.88 18.00 1.82
CA HIS A 69 -0.22 17.33 2.50
C HIS A 69 0.24 16.56 3.76
N LEU A 70 0.45 17.30 4.85
CA LEU A 70 0.97 16.77 6.13
C LEU A 70 0.23 15.55 6.69
N PRO A 71 -1.13 15.44 6.65
CA PRO A 71 -1.82 14.25 7.14
C PRO A 71 -1.48 12.99 6.31
N GLY A 72 -1.14 13.17 5.03
CA GLY A 72 -0.70 12.07 4.16
C GLY A 72 0.70 11.61 4.51
N VAL A 73 1.62 12.57 4.69
CA VAL A 73 3.00 12.30 5.12
C VAL A 73 3.02 11.53 6.44
N ARG A 74 2.24 11.94 7.44
CA ARG A 74 2.15 11.25 8.74
C ARG A 74 1.66 9.81 8.62
N ARG A 75 0.69 9.55 7.73
CA ARG A 75 0.21 8.19 7.47
C ARG A 75 1.29 7.31 6.84
N VAL A 76 2.04 7.84 5.87
CA VAL A 76 3.18 7.14 5.26
C VAL A 76 4.28 6.85 6.28
N SER A 77 4.66 7.84 7.10
CA SER A 77 5.64 7.64 8.17
C SER A 77 5.20 6.57 9.17
N GLY A 78 3.93 6.59 9.58
CA GLY A 78 3.37 5.58 10.47
C GLY A 78 3.40 4.17 9.87
N PHE A 79 3.12 4.03 8.57
CA PHE A 79 3.21 2.77 7.85
C PHE A 79 4.66 2.25 7.79
N LEU A 80 5.63 3.10 7.43
CA LEU A 80 7.03 2.72 7.29
C LEU A 80 7.72 2.43 8.62
N ALA A 81 7.29 3.08 9.70
CA ALA A 81 7.84 2.87 11.05
C ALA A 81 7.42 1.53 11.66
N HIS A 82 6.34 0.92 11.17
CA HIS A 82 5.81 -0.34 11.71
C HIS A 82 5.70 -1.42 10.62
N PRO A 83 6.82 -1.89 10.05
CA PRO A 83 6.77 -3.11 9.26
C PRO A 83 6.30 -4.24 10.20
N PRO A 84 5.16 -4.91 9.91
CA PRO A 84 4.78 -6.13 10.56
C PRO A 84 5.96 -7.07 10.55
N ARG A 85 6.32 -7.54 11.74
CA ARG A 85 7.17 -8.72 11.87
C ARG A 85 6.56 -9.78 10.96
N ALA A 86 7.36 -10.32 10.04
CA ALA A 86 6.95 -11.44 9.22
C ALA A 86 6.31 -12.47 10.16
N MET A 87 5.00 -12.62 10.06
CA MET A 87 4.29 -13.62 10.83
C MET A 87 4.75 -14.93 10.19
N ALA A 88 5.68 -15.61 10.85
CA ALA A 88 6.12 -16.93 10.44
C ALA A 88 4.87 -17.81 10.44
N THR A 89 4.25 -17.97 9.28
CA THR A 89 3.25 -19.02 9.09
C THR A 89 4.05 -20.31 9.11
N THR A 90 4.21 -20.90 10.30
CA THR A 90 4.61 -22.29 10.43
C THR A 90 3.59 -23.10 9.65
N ARG A 91 3.88 -23.43 8.40
CA ARG A 91 3.20 -24.53 7.72
C ARG A 91 3.76 -25.80 8.35
N GLU A 92 3.14 -26.26 9.44
CA GLU A 92 3.23 -27.66 9.81
C GLU A 92 2.63 -28.45 8.64
N ARG A 93 3.50 -29.21 7.98
CA ARG A 93 3.11 -30.15 6.92
C ARG A 93 3.17 -31.53 7.59
N SER A 94 2.00 -32.09 7.87
CA SER A 94 1.82 -33.52 8.18
C SER A 94 2.04 -34.38 6.94
#